data_AF-A0A1I6TGC5-F1
#
_entry.id   AF-A0A1I6TGC5-F1
#
_cell.length_a   1.000
_cell.length_b   1.000
_cell.length_c   1.000
_cell.angle_alpha   90.00
_cell.angle_beta   90.00
_cell.angle_gamma   90.00
#
_symmetry.space_group_name_H-M   'P 1'
#
loop_
_entity.id
_entity.type
_entity.pdbx_description
1 polymer ?
#
loop_
_entity_poly.entity_id
_entity_poly.type
_entity_poly.pdbx_seq_one_letter_code
_entity_poly.pdbx_strand_id
1 'polypeptide(L)'
;MSEAMKPVWLLLKITLILAVAAYPITFIIQLFSGSINPFSTYNQMLASVFMEYWDWILVIIISFLFMRSDILFKSVEHIRKRHYELEFLRWKNTPYIAPLHLLYLLSPPGATTDDKKSNAFDDMYKTVIADFRERIYINAKFSSVDPEAKPSLRKILGQPLFSQLVVNTIMIIFGVVGMLNLNPSVNELFSGWGKAFIPLEVLFLSRTFKILNAIRLAHPSKTYQLIVHQFGMEEPRVTWRELFPDSPYGESILFAWRADCEKRQRLAYELSGKTVPVKMEFKSTGLAPPPFPSKEIPEWTDQMVQSLEAQQAEWRSQIDQKNKVLEQTSNGKIIAFRNRG
;
A
#
# COMPACT_ATOMS: atom_id res chain seq x y z
N MET A 1 -4.70 16.32 -5.77
CA MET A 1 -3.93 17.51 -6.21
C MET A 1 -3.50 18.23 -4.94
N SER A 2 -2.20 18.51 -4.73
CA SER A 2 -1.77 19.17 -3.49
C SER A 2 -2.46 20.53 -3.36
N GLU A 3 -2.73 20.96 -2.12
CA GLU A 3 -3.36 22.26 -1.83
C GLU A 3 -2.62 23.43 -2.50
N ALA A 4 -1.29 23.33 -2.61
CA ALA A 4 -0.43 24.31 -3.26
C ALA A 4 -0.69 24.49 -4.77
N MET A 5 -1.21 23.47 -5.46
CA MET A 5 -1.47 23.51 -6.90
C MET A 5 -2.88 24.03 -7.25
N LYS A 6 -3.78 24.10 -6.27
CA LYS A 6 -5.16 24.59 -6.47
C LYS A 6 -5.24 26.01 -7.05
N PRO A 7 -4.51 27.03 -6.54
CA PRO A 7 -4.60 28.39 -7.07
C PRO A 7 -4.03 28.50 -8.49
N VAL A 8 -2.93 27.81 -8.78
CA VAL A 8 -2.32 27.78 -10.13
C VAL A 8 -3.27 27.13 -11.14
N TRP A 9 -3.90 26.03 -10.76
CA TRP A 9 -4.87 25.35 -11.61
C TRP A 9 -6.16 26.17 -11.81
N LEU A 10 -6.62 26.87 -10.77
CA LEU A 10 -7.76 27.79 -10.86
C LEU A 10 -7.46 28.93 -11.83
N LEU A 11 -6.29 29.56 -11.72
CA LEU A 11 -5.84 30.61 -12.64
C LEU A 11 -5.75 30.09 -14.07
N LEU A 12 -5.08 28.96 -14.30
CA LEU A 12 -5.02 28.32 -15.63
C LEU A 12 -6.41 28.05 -16.20
N LYS A 13 -7.32 27.50 -15.40
CA LYS A 13 -8.69 27.23 -15.82
C LYS A 13 -9.44 28.51 -16.17
N ILE A 14 -9.34 29.55 -15.34
CA ILE A 14 -9.98 30.86 -15.60
C ILE A 14 -9.42 31.47 -16.88
N THR A 15 -8.10 31.52 -17.03
CA THR A 15 -7.44 32.06 -18.23
C THR A 15 -7.86 31.30 -19.48
N LEU A 16 -7.97 29.97 -19.42
CA LEU A 16 -8.37 29.14 -20.55
C LEU A 16 -9.86 29.34 -20.90
N ILE A 17 -10.73 29.45 -19.89
CA ILE A 17 -12.15 29.78 -20.10
C ILE A 17 -12.30 31.18 -20.72
N LEU A 18 -11.56 32.17 -20.20
CA LEU A 18 -11.57 33.53 -20.74
C LEU A 18 -11.03 33.57 -22.17
N ALA A 19 -9.97 32.83 -22.49
CA ALA A 19 -9.42 32.73 -23.84
C ALA A 19 -10.41 32.07 -24.82
N VAL A 20 -11.09 31.01 -24.41
CA VAL A 20 -12.12 30.35 -25.22
C VAL A 20 -13.35 31.24 -25.41
N ALA A 21 -13.78 31.95 -24.36
CA ALA A 21 -14.91 32.87 -24.41
C ALA A 21 -14.60 34.15 -25.21
N ALA A 22 -13.37 34.64 -25.16
CA ALA A 22 -12.91 35.81 -25.93
C ALA A 22 -12.97 35.56 -27.44
N TYR A 23 -12.82 34.31 -27.90
CA TYR A 23 -12.86 33.96 -29.32
C TYR A 23 -14.19 34.31 -30.00
N PRO A 24 -15.38 33.81 -29.57
CA PRO A 24 -16.66 34.21 -30.15
C PRO A 24 -17.00 35.69 -29.86
N ILE A 25 -16.61 36.24 -28.72
CA ILE A 25 -16.89 37.65 -28.38
C ILE A 25 -16.16 38.59 -29.33
N THR A 26 -14.86 38.38 -29.54
CA THR A 26 -14.07 39.21 -30.48
C THR A 26 -14.55 39.05 -31.92
N PHE A 27 -14.99 37.84 -32.32
CA PHE A 27 -15.61 37.59 -33.62
C PHE A 27 -16.88 38.41 -33.82
N ILE A 28 -17.80 38.37 -32.84
CA ILE A 28 -19.05 39.15 -32.87
C ILE A 28 -18.76 40.65 -32.91
N ILE A 29 -17.83 41.15 -32.09
CA ILE A 29 -17.46 42.57 -32.09
C ILE A 29 -16.92 42.98 -33.46
N GLN A 30 -16.02 42.19 -34.07
CA GLN A 30 -15.50 42.49 -35.41
C GLN A 30 -16.62 42.50 -36.46
N LEU A 31 -17.59 41.58 -36.37
CA LEU A 31 -18.75 41.53 -37.27
C LEU A 31 -19.57 42.83 -37.26
N PHE A 32 -19.69 43.48 -36.11
CA PHE A 32 -20.54 44.67 -35.92
C PHE A 32 -19.79 46.02 -35.94
N SER A 33 -18.46 46.04 -35.81
CA SER A 33 -17.70 47.29 -35.63
C SER A 33 -17.13 47.89 -36.92
N GLY A 34 -17.10 47.13 -38.03
CA GLY A 34 -16.79 47.58 -39.40
C GLY A 34 -15.41 48.19 -39.67
N SER A 35 -14.71 48.66 -38.63
CA SER A 35 -13.47 49.43 -38.67
C SER A 35 -12.41 48.92 -37.69
N ILE A 36 -12.84 48.14 -36.68
CA ILE A 36 -11.95 47.53 -35.68
C ILE A 36 -11.83 46.05 -36.00
N ASN A 37 -10.61 45.51 -35.98
CA ASN A 37 -10.32 44.10 -36.28
C ASN A 37 -9.90 43.28 -35.03
N PRO A 38 -10.67 43.27 -33.93
CA PRO A 38 -10.25 42.65 -32.68
C PRO A 38 -10.09 41.13 -32.79
N PHE A 39 -10.91 40.46 -33.61
CA PHE A 39 -10.79 39.02 -33.83
C PHE A 39 -9.54 38.67 -34.62
N SER A 40 -9.19 39.46 -35.63
CA SER A 40 -8.00 39.23 -36.46
C SER A 40 -6.72 39.42 -35.63
N THR A 41 -6.67 40.48 -34.81
CA THR A 41 -5.56 40.72 -33.86
C THR A 41 -5.47 39.61 -32.81
N TYR A 42 -6.60 39.19 -32.25
CA TYR A 42 -6.64 38.09 -31.28
C TYR A 42 -6.17 36.77 -31.90
N ASN A 43 -6.58 36.46 -33.13
CA ASN A 43 -6.17 35.25 -33.84
C ASN A 43 -4.68 35.28 -34.20
N GLN A 44 -4.12 36.44 -34.56
CA GLN A 44 -2.67 36.60 -34.75
C GLN A 44 -1.89 36.44 -33.44
N MET A 45 -2.41 36.95 -32.32
CA MET A 45 -1.84 36.70 -31.00
C MET A 45 -1.87 35.21 -30.64
N LEU A 46 -2.99 34.53 -30.85
CA LEU A 46 -3.08 33.09 -30.63
C LEU A 46 -2.12 32.30 -31.52
N ALA A 47 -2.03 32.66 -32.81
CA ALA A 47 -1.14 32.01 -33.77
C ALA A 47 0.34 32.22 -33.40
N SER A 48 0.74 33.44 -33.02
CA SER A 48 2.11 33.73 -32.59
C SER A 48 2.49 32.96 -31.32
N VAL A 49 1.63 32.99 -30.30
CA VAL A 49 1.83 32.21 -29.07
C VAL A 49 1.89 30.72 -29.36
N PHE A 50 1.02 30.19 -30.21
CA PHE A 50 1.05 28.78 -30.56
C PHE A 50 2.34 28.44 -31.32
N MET A 51 2.72 29.20 -32.34
CA MET A 51 3.93 28.95 -33.13
C MET A 51 5.21 29.05 -32.28
N GLU A 52 5.26 29.95 -31.31
CA GLU A 52 6.42 30.17 -30.44
C GLU A 52 6.54 29.10 -29.34
N TYR A 53 5.42 28.58 -28.82
CA TYR A 53 5.40 27.69 -27.64
C TYR A 53 4.81 26.29 -27.90
N TRP A 54 4.52 25.90 -29.14
CA TRP A 54 3.86 24.61 -29.44
C TRP A 54 4.64 23.41 -28.87
N ASP A 55 5.97 23.49 -28.89
CA ASP A 55 6.87 22.44 -28.41
C ASP A 55 6.76 22.26 -26.88
N TRP A 56 6.70 23.37 -26.13
CA TRP A 56 6.46 23.38 -24.70
C TRP A 56 5.06 22.89 -24.34
N ILE A 57 4.04 23.30 -25.10
CA ILE A 57 2.68 22.81 -24.93
C ILE A 57 2.65 21.28 -25.05
N LEU A 58 3.31 20.74 -26.08
CA LEU A 58 3.41 19.29 -26.30
C LEU A 58 4.18 18.60 -25.15
N VAL A 59 5.33 19.14 -24.75
CA VAL A 59 6.11 18.62 -23.61
C VAL A 59 5.27 18.55 -22.35
N ILE A 60 4.51 19.60 -22.03
CA ILE A 60 3.66 19.65 -20.84
C ILE A 60 2.54 18.62 -20.93
N ILE A 61 1.85 18.51 -22.08
CA ILE A 61 0.76 17.55 -22.28
C ILE A 61 1.27 16.12 -22.12
N ILE A 62 2.37 15.75 -22.79
CA ILE A 62 2.93 14.40 -22.71
C ILE A 62 3.41 14.10 -21.29
N SER A 63 4.09 15.05 -20.64
CA SER A 63 4.53 14.93 -19.24
C SER A 63 3.34 14.67 -18.31
N PHE A 64 2.24 15.39 -18.50
CA PHE A 64 1.02 15.22 -17.71
C PHE A 64 0.38 13.84 -17.92
N LEU A 65 0.33 13.35 -19.16
CA LEU A 65 -0.15 12.01 -19.46
C LEU A 65 0.69 10.94 -18.74
N PHE A 66 2.02 11.08 -18.72
CA PHE A 66 2.90 10.17 -18.01
C PHE A 66 2.77 10.22 -16.48
N MET A 67 2.40 11.36 -15.91
CA MET A 67 2.13 11.48 -14.48
C MET A 67 0.83 10.77 -14.05
N ARG A 68 -0.11 10.48 -14.97
CA ARG A 68 -1.37 9.82 -14.64
C ARG A 68 -1.18 8.30 -14.57
N SER A 69 -0.75 7.81 -13.42
CA SER A 69 -0.57 6.38 -13.18
C SER A 69 -0.91 5.96 -11.75
N ASP A 70 -1.55 4.80 -11.61
CA ASP A 70 -2.00 4.23 -10.33
C ASP A 70 -0.90 3.47 -9.58
N ILE A 71 0.37 3.68 -9.97
CA ILE A 71 1.53 2.98 -9.45
C ILE A 71 1.66 3.15 -7.93
N LEU A 72 1.28 4.32 -7.40
CA LEU A 72 1.31 4.60 -5.96
C LEU A 72 0.51 3.55 -5.18
N PHE A 73 -0.80 3.46 -5.43
CA PHE A 73 -1.69 2.56 -4.70
C PHE A 73 -1.36 1.09 -4.93
N LYS A 74 -1.03 0.71 -6.18
CA LYS A 74 -0.57 -0.66 -6.49
C LYS A 74 0.69 -1.03 -5.70
N SER A 75 1.62 -0.10 -5.52
CA SER A 75 2.84 -0.32 -4.75
C SER A 75 2.55 -0.41 -3.24
N VAL A 76 1.65 0.44 -2.71
CA VAL A 76 1.22 0.37 -1.31
C VAL A 76 0.59 -0.99 -1.01
N GLU A 77 -0.34 -1.46 -1.85
CA GLU A 77 -0.96 -2.78 -1.72
C GLU A 77 0.06 -3.92 -1.77
N HIS A 78 1.02 -3.84 -2.70
CA HIS A 78 2.09 -4.83 -2.80
C HIS A 78 2.93 -4.91 -1.53
N ILE A 79 3.38 -3.76 -1.02
CA ILE A 79 4.19 -3.66 0.22
C ILE A 79 3.38 -4.21 1.41
N ARG A 80 2.11 -3.82 1.53
CA ARG A 80 1.22 -4.27 2.61
C ARG A 80 1.02 -5.78 2.58
N LYS A 81 0.67 -6.34 1.41
CA LYS A 81 0.48 -7.78 1.23
C LYS A 81 1.75 -8.56 1.54
N ARG A 82 2.90 -8.09 1.04
CA ARG A 82 4.19 -8.76 1.28
C ARG A 82 4.66 -8.65 2.73
N HIS A 83 4.38 -7.53 3.41
CA HIS A 83 4.63 -7.40 4.85
C HIS A 83 3.82 -8.43 5.63
N TYR A 84 2.52 -8.55 5.31
CA TYR A 84 1.64 -9.55 5.90
C TYR A 84 2.14 -10.98 5.67
N GLU A 85 2.42 -11.37 4.43
CA GLU A 85 2.91 -12.71 4.09
C GLU A 85 4.20 -13.07 4.85
N LEU A 86 5.14 -12.11 4.95
CA LEU A 86 6.39 -12.31 5.67
C LEU A 86 6.18 -12.43 7.19
N GLU A 87 5.29 -11.64 7.78
CA GLU A 87 4.92 -11.80 9.19
C GLU A 87 4.18 -13.12 9.43
N PHE A 88 3.27 -13.53 8.54
CA PHE A 88 2.60 -14.82 8.66
C PHE A 88 3.60 -15.99 8.64
N LEU A 89 4.55 -15.97 7.70
CA LEU A 89 5.60 -16.98 7.57
C LEU A 89 6.54 -16.99 8.78
N ARG A 90 6.94 -15.81 9.26
CA ARG A 90 7.81 -15.63 10.43
C ARG A 90 7.28 -16.35 11.68
N TRP A 91 5.96 -16.36 11.86
CA TRP A 91 5.29 -16.99 12.99
C TRP A 91 4.76 -18.40 12.67
N LYS A 92 4.99 -18.94 11.45
CA LYS A 92 4.40 -20.21 10.98
C LYS A 92 4.68 -21.41 11.87
N ASN A 93 5.86 -21.43 12.46
CA ASN A 93 6.34 -22.57 13.25
C ASN A 93 6.13 -22.40 14.77
N THR A 94 5.48 -21.30 15.16
CA THR A 94 5.18 -20.98 16.56
C THR A 94 3.74 -21.35 16.91
N PRO A 95 3.44 -21.62 18.19
CA PRO A 95 2.07 -21.87 18.64
C PRO A 95 1.18 -20.62 18.68
N TYR A 96 1.73 -19.47 18.31
CA TYR A 96 1.05 -18.18 18.37
C TYR A 96 0.63 -17.72 16.98
N ILE A 97 -0.41 -16.89 16.93
CA ILE A 97 -0.77 -16.17 15.71
C ILE A 97 0.18 -14.99 15.50
N ALA A 98 0.50 -14.67 14.24
CA ALA A 98 1.27 -13.48 13.93
C ALA A 98 0.51 -12.22 14.40
N PRO A 99 1.14 -11.27 15.10
CA PRO A 99 0.48 -10.05 15.59
C PRO A 99 -0.23 -9.25 14.49
N LEU A 100 0.38 -9.16 13.30
CA LEU A 100 -0.23 -8.50 12.15
C LEU A 100 -1.45 -9.26 11.61
N HIS A 101 -1.41 -10.59 11.66
CA HIS A 101 -2.54 -11.43 11.27
C HIS A 101 -3.69 -11.24 12.24
N LEU A 102 -3.43 -11.27 13.55
CA LEU A 102 -4.43 -11.00 14.57
C LEU A 102 -5.04 -9.59 14.41
N LEU A 103 -4.21 -8.57 14.19
CA LEU A 103 -4.68 -7.21 13.93
C LEU A 103 -5.64 -7.18 12.74
N TYR A 104 -5.30 -7.83 11.63
CA TYR A 104 -6.14 -7.85 10.43
C TYR A 104 -7.40 -8.71 10.56
N LEU A 105 -7.43 -9.68 11.46
CA LEU A 105 -8.66 -10.41 11.79
C LEU A 105 -9.63 -9.57 12.63
N LEU A 106 -9.10 -8.77 13.57
CA LEU A 106 -9.90 -7.91 14.44
C LEU A 106 -10.27 -6.57 13.79
N SER A 107 -9.43 -6.10 12.88
CA SER A 107 -9.58 -4.84 12.15
C SER A 107 -9.34 -5.08 10.65
N PRO A 108 -10.37 -5.54 9.93
CA PRO A 108 -10.27 -5.93 8.52
C PRO A 108 -9.67 -4.82 7.66
N PRO A 109 -8.58 -5.09 6.92
CA PRO A 109 -7.98 -4.11 6.03
C PRO A 109 -8.93 -3.75 4.88
N GLY A 110 -9.10 -2.45 4.62
CA GLY A 110 -9.78 -1.93 3.42
C GLY A 110 -8.81 -1.68 2.26
N ALA A 111 -9.33 -1.25 1.11
CA ALA A 111 -8.47 -0.83 0.01
C ALA A 111 -7.70 0.44 0.38
N THR A 112 -6.50 0.61 -0.14
CA THR A 112 -5.70 1.84 0.03
C THR A 112 -6.21 3.03 -0.78
N THR A 113 -7.13 2.78 -1.72
CA THR A 113 -7.85 3.81 -2.48
C THR A 113 -9.19 4.11 -1.84
N ASP A 114 -9.67 5.35 -1.99
CA ASP A 114 -11.02 5.75 -1.54
C ASP A 114 -12.13 5.31 -2.51
N ASP A 115 -11.77 4.59 -3.58
CA ASP A 115 -12.71 4.13 -4.59
C ASP A 115 -13.64 3.04 -4.02
N LYS A 116 -14.95 3.25 -4.20
CA LYS A 116 -15.98 2.32 -3.74
C LYS A 116 -15.78 0.92 -4.33
N LYS A 117 -15.41 0.83 -5.61
CA LYS A 117 -15.19 -0.46 -6.29
C LYS A 117 -14.01 -1.19 -5.68
N SER A 118 -12.88 -0.51 -5.51
CA SER A 118 -11.71 -1.08 -4.86
C SER A 118 -12.01 -1.57 -3.44
N ASN A 119 -12.76 -0.80 -2.64
CA ASN A 119 -13.13 -1.20 -1.28
C ASN A 119 -14.13 -2.37 -1.23
N ALA A 120 -15.06 -2.46 -2.19
CA ALA A 120 -16.03 -3.56 -2.25
C ALA A 120 -15.38 -4.91 -2.60
N PHE A 121 -14.31 -4.89 -3.40
CA PHE A 121 -13.68 -6.08 -3.98
C PHE A 121 -12.20 -6.26 -3.59
N ASP A 122 -11.74 -5.63 -2.51
CA ASP A 122 -10.37 -5.79 -2.02
C ASP A 122 -10.10 -7.24 -1.57
N ASP A 123 -9.05 -7.86 -2.08
CA ASP A 123 -8.77 -9.28 -1.81
C ASP A 123 -7.93 -9.49 -0.53
N MET A 124 -7.40 -8.44 0.08
CA MET A 124 -6.47 -8.56 1.20
C MET A 124 -7.10 -9.30 2.38
N TYR A 125 -8.30 -8.87 2.80
CA TYR A 125 -8.97 -9.53 3.93
C TYR A 125 -9.39 -10.97 3.61
N LYS A 126 -9.68 -11.28 2.34
CA LYS A 126 -9.94 -12.69 1.94
C LYS A 126 -8.72 -13.56 2.13
N THR A 127 -7.53 -13.06 1.75
CA THR A 127 -6.26 -13.75 1.99
C THR A 127 -6.04 -13.95 3.50
N VAL A 128 -6.23 -12.91 4.30
CA VAL A 128 -6.09 -12.98 5.77
C VAL A 128 -6.98 -14.08 6.37
N ILE A 129 -8.24 -14.15 5.94
CA ILE A 129 -9.18 -15.15 6.44
C ILE A 129 -8.88 -16.55 5.90
N ALA A 130 -8.45 -16.67 4.64
CA ALA A 130 -8.02 -17.95 4.08
C ALA A 130 -6.84 -18.54 4.87
N ASP A 131 -5.79 -17.73 5.10
CA ASP A 131 -4.61 -18.15 5.86
C ASP A 131 -4.96 -18.51 7.32
N PHE A 132 -5.95 -17.82 7.92
CA PHE A 132 -6.47 -18.15 9.24
C PHE A 132 -7.18 -19.51 9.24
N ARG A 133 -8.12 -19.71 8.30
CA ARG A 133 -8.89 -20.96 8.15
C ARG A 133 -7.99 -22.16 7.93
N GLU A 134 -6.98 -21.99 7.08
CA GLU A 134 -6.00 -23.03 6.78
C GLU A 134 -5.22 -23.43 8.03
N ARG A 135 -5.02 -22.52 8.99
CA ARG A 135 -4.12 -22.78 10.11
C ARG A 135 -4.80 -23.15 11.42
N ILE A 136 -5.95 -22.56 11.74
CA ILE A 136 -6.60 -22.75 13.06
C ILE A 136 -7.08 -24.19 13.30
N TYR A 137 -7.33 -24.97 12.24
CA TYR A 137 -7.76 -26.38 12.34
C TYR A 137 -6.66 -27.40 12.03
N ILE A 138 -5.43 -26.98 11.73
CA ILE A 138 -4.31 -27.91 11.54
C ILE A 138 -3.72 -28.27 12.91
N ASN A 139 -3.63 -29.56 13.21
CA ASN A 139 -2.82 -30.08 14.31
C ASN A 139 -1.32 -29.93 13.95
N ALA A 140 -0.82 -28.69 14.04
CA ALA A 140 0.53 -28.34 13.67
C ALA A 140 1.50 -28.71 14.80
N LYS A 141 2.59 -29.40 14.44
CA LYS A 141 3.73 -29.55 15.35
C LYS A 141 4.57 -28.28 15.30
N PHE A 142 4.66 -27.58 16.42
CA PHE A 142 5.47 -26.37 16.54
C PHE A 142 6.93 -26.74 16.82
N SER A 143 7.86 -26.07 16.13
CA SER A 143 9.30 -26.34 16.29
C SER A 143 10.02 -25.28 17.11
N SER A 144 9.39 -24.12 17.37
CA SER A 144 9.96 -23.03 18.14
C SER A 144 8.89 -22.28 18.93
N VAL A 145 9.24 -21.76 20.11
CA VAL A 145 8.43 -20.76 20.84
C VAL A 145 8.54 -19.40 20.18
N ASP A 146 9.76 -19.02 19.81
CA ASP A 146 10.07 -17.69 19.34
C ASP A 146 9.98 -17.62 17.81
N PRO A 147 9.44 -16.53 17.26
CA PRO A 147 9.35 -16.31 15.83
C PRO A 147 10.73 -16.10 15.20
N GLU A 148 10.82 -16.26 13.89
CA GLU A 148 12.03 -15.90 13.14
C GLU A 148 12.34 -14.39 13.27
N ALA A 149 13.50 -13.94 12.78
CA ALA A 149 13.84 -12.52 12.80
C ALA A 149 12.89 -11.68 11.92
N LYS A 150 12.60 -10.45 12.36
CA LYS A 150 11.75 -9.50 11.61
C LYS A 150 12.25 -9.31 10.17
N PRO A 151 11.35 -9.26 9.17
CA PRO A 151 11.74 -9.02 7.80
C PRO A 151 12.32 -7.61 7.62
N SER A 152 13.53 -7.53 7.04
CA SER A 152 14.11 -6.24 6.63
C SER A 152 13.24 -5.54 5.58
N LEU A 153 13.27 -4.20 5.52
CA LEU A 153 12.51 -3.42 4.54
C LEU A 153 12.74 -3.91 3.10
N ARG A 154 13.98 -4.26 2.73
CA ARG A 154 14.29 -4.82 1.40
C ARG A 154 13.51 -6.10 1.07
N LYS A 155 13.34 -7.01 2.05
CA LYS A 155 12.54 -8.23 1.86
C LYS A 155 11.06 -7.89 1.65
N ILE A 156 10.55 -6.88 2.38
CA ILE A 156 9.16 -6.41 2.31
C ILE A 156 8.87 -5.71 0.98
N LEU A 157 9.79 -4.87 0.46
CA LEU A 157 9.64 -4.26 -0.87
C LEU A 157 9.64 -5.31 -1.98
N GLY A 158 10.40 -6.39 -1.79
CA GLY A 158 10.58 -7.43 -2.78
C GLY A 158 11.47 -6.99 -3.95
N GLN A 159 11.85 -7.97 -4.76
CA GLN A 159 12.67 -7.75 -5.96
C GLN A 159 11.98 -6.84 -7.00
N PRO A 160 10.64 -6.93 -7.26
CA PRO A 160 10.01 -6.13 -8.30
C PRO A 160 10.04 -4.62 -8.05
N LEU A 161 9.71 -4.15 -6.85
CA LEU A 161 9.76 -2.72 -6.54
C LEU A 161 11.20 -2.21 -6.44
N PHE A 162 12.11 -3.02 -5.90
CA PHE A 162 13.51 -2.65 -5.81
C PHE A 162 14.16 -2.50 -7.19
N SER A 163 13.92 -3.44 -8.10
CA SER A 163 14.44 -3.35 -9.48
C SER A 163 13.83 -2.17 -10.24
N GLN A 164 12.54 -1.88 -10.04
CA GLN A 164 11.92 -0.69 -10.62
C GLN A 164 12.57 0.61 -10.14
N LEU A 165 12.91 0.74 -8.86
CA LEU A 165 13.63 1.91 -8.35
C LEU A 165 15.01 2.06 -9.00
N VAL A 166 15.75 0.96 -9.11
CA VAL A 166 17.07 0.96 -9.74
C VAL A 166 16.97 1.35 -11.22
N VAL A 167 16.05 0.73 -11.97
CA VAL A 167 15.83 1.04 -13.38
C VAL A 167 15.42 2.50 -13.56
N ASN A 168 14.46 3.00 -12.78
CA ASN A 168 14.04 4.40 -12.89
C ASN A 168 15.20 5.37 -12.60
N THR A 169 16.02 5.07 -11.58
CA THR A 169 17.20 5.89 -11.24
C THR A 169 18.22 5.91 -12.37
N ILE A 170 18.51 4.74 -12.95
CA ILE A 170 19.41 4.61 -14.09
C ILE A 170 18.86 5.40 -15.29
N MET A 171 17.55 5.32 -15.56
CA MET A 171 16.93 6.04 -16.68
C MET A 171 16.95 7.56 -16.50
N ILE A 172 16.77 8.07 -15.28
CA ILE A 172 16.92 9.50 -14.96
C ILE A 172 18.36 9.95 -15.23
N ILE A 173 19.35 9.17 -14.78
CA ILE A 173 20.76 9.50 -15.03
C ILE A 173 21.02 9.51 -16.55
N PHE A 174 20.51 8.51 -17.28
CA PHE A 174 20.70 8.43 -18.73
C PHE A 174 20.05 9.60 -19.48
N GLY A 175 18.85 10.04 -19.12
CA GLY A 175 18.25 11.17 -19.81
C GLY A 175 18.90 12.50 -19.46
N VAL A 176 19.37 12.71 -18.22
CA VAL A 176 20.21 13.88 -17.88
C VAL A 176 21.53 13.88 -18.66
N VAL A 177 22.22 12.73 -18.71
CA VAL A 177 23.46 12.57 -19.51
C VAL A 177 23.17 12.76 -21.00
N GLY A 178 22.02 12.29 -21.50
CA GLY A 178 21.57 12.52 -22.87
C GLY A 178 21.35 14.00 -23.18
N MET A 179 20.67 14.72 -22.28
CA MET A 179 20.47 16.17 -22.39
C MET A 179 21.80 16.92 -22.43
N LEU A 180 22.75 16.57 -21.55
CA LEU A 180 24.08 17.20 -21.50
C LEU A 180 24.95 16.89 -22.73
N ASN A 181 24.87 15.68 -23.28
CA ASN A 181 25.62 15.32 -24.49
C ASN A 181 25.09 16.02 -25.74
N LEU A 182 23.77 16.24 -25.83
CA LEU A 182 23.15 16.89 -26.99
C LEU A 182 23.22 18.43 -26.90
N ASN A 183 23.21 18.98 -25.69
CA ASN A 183 23.31 20.42 -25.42
C ASN A 183 24.44 20.66 -24.39
N PRO A 184 25.68 20.96 -24.85
CA PRO A 184 26.85 21.07 -23.97
C PRO A 184 26.76 22.25 -22.98
N SER A 185 25.96 23.27 -23.31
CA SER A 185 25.75 24.44 -22.46
C SER A 185 24.57 24.21 -21.51
N VAL A 186 24.77 24.46 -20.22
CA VAL A 186 23.71 24.37 -19.19
C VAL A 186 22.52 25.30 -19.52
N ASN A 187 22.78 26.42 -20.19
CA ASN A 187 21.75 27.38 -20.59
C ASN A 187 20.87 26.86 -21.73
N GLU A 188 21.32 25.85 -22.47
CA GLU A 188 20.63 25.25 -23.62
C GLU A 188 20.06 23.87 -23.30
N LEU A 189 20.19 23.40 -22.06
CA LEU A 189 19.81 22.06 -21.63
C LEU A 189 18.32 21.77 -21.87
N PHE A 190 17.48 22.81 -21.78
CA PHE A 190 16.04 22.74 -22.05
C PHE A 190 15.64 23.29 -23.43
N SER A 191 16.58 23.33 -24.37
CA SER A 191 16.36 23.79 -25.74
C SER A 191 16.52 22.64 -26.75
N GLY A 192 15.92 22.80 -27.94
CA GLY A 192 16.01 21.83 -29.03
C GLY A 192 15.66 20.40 -28.60
N TRP A 193 16.55 19.45 -28.89
CA TRP A 193 16.37 18.04 -28.54
C TRP A 193 16.32 17.78 -27.04
N GLY A 194 16.90 18.65 -26.20
CA GLY A 194 16.80 18.57 -24.74
C GLY A 194 15.35 18.60 -24.26
N LYS A 195 14.47 19.35 -24.93
CA LYS A 195 13.03 19.40 -24.60
C LYS A 195 12.35 18.03 -24.75
N ALA A 196 12.80 17.21 -25.70
CA ALA A 196 12.23 15.88 -25.94
C ALA A 196 12.51 14.87 -24.81
N PHE A 197 13.58 15.09 -24.02
CA PHE A 197 13.88 14.26 -22.85
C PHE A 197 13.05 14.62 -21.63
N ILE A 198 12.49 15.83 -21.55
CA ILE A 198 11.72 16.30 -20.39
C ILE A 198 10.56 15.36 -20.05
N PRO A 199 9.68 14.94 -20.99
CA PRO A 199 8.59 14.04 -20.64
C PRO A 199 9.06 12.67 -20.15
N LEU A 200 10.18 12.18 -20.68
CA LEU A 200 10.79 10.92 -20.26
C LEU A 200 11.34 11.03 -18.82
N GLU A 201 12.03 12.12 -18.52
CA GLU A 201 12.51 12.43 -17.17
C GLU A 201 11.34 12.56 -16.18
N VAL A 202 10.30 13.31 -16.56
CA VAL A 202 9.09 13.45 -15.74
C VAL A 202 8.43 12.10 -15.48
N LEU A 203 8.38 11.19 -16.47
CA LEU A 203 7.85 9.83 -16.29
C LEU A 203 8.63 9.06 -15.20
N PHE A 204 9.96 9.00 -15.30
CA PHE A 204 10.76 8.22 -14.36
C PHE A 204 10.88 8.88 -12.98
N LEU A 205 10.96 10.20 -12.91
CA LEU A 205 10.89 10.96 -11.65
C LEU A 205 9.55 10.75 -10.97
N SER A 206 8.44 10.88 -11.71
CA SER A 206 7.09 10.66 -11.17
C SER A 206 6.93 9.24 -10.63
N ARG A 207 7.39 8.22 -11.36
CA ARG A 207 7.37 6.82 -10.91
C ARG A 207 8.20 6.61 -9.65
N THR A 208 9.43 7.13 -9.62
CA THR A 208 10.31 7.05 -8.45
C THR A 208 9.67 7.70 -7.23
N PHE A 209 9.17 8.93 -7.39
CA PHE A 209 8.46 9.64 -6.33
C PHE A 209 7.25 8.86 -5.80
N LYS A 210 6.44 8.26 -6.69
CA LYS A 210 5.30 7.44 -6.29
C LYS A 210 5.71 6.19 -5.52
N ILE A 211 6.77 5.50 -5.93
CA ILE A 211 7.27 4.33 -5.20
C ILE A 211 7.80 4.75 -3.83
N LEU A 212 8.62 5.81 -3.74
CA LEU A 212 9.12 6.32 -2.46
C LEU A 212 7.98 6.75 -1.53
N ASN A 213 6.95 7.40 -2.07
CA ASN A 213 5.76 7.75 -1.30
C ASN A 213 4.98 6.51 -0.86
N ALA A 214 4.89 5.46 -1.69
CA ALA A 214 4.31 4.19 -1.30
C ALA A 214 5.04 3.55 -0.12
N ILE A 215 6.39 3.55 -0.14
CA ILE A 215 7.23 3.05 0.95
C ILE A 215 6.95 3.82 2.25
N ARG A 216 6.85 5.16 2.16
CA ARG A 216 6.51 6.00 3.32
C ARG A 216 5.10 5.70 3.84
N LEU A 217 4.13 5.48 2.97
CA LEU A 217 2.75 5.20 3.35
C LEU A 217 2.61 3.83 4.03
N ALA A 218 3.17 2.78 3.43
CA ALA A 218 3.12 1.39 3.90
C ALA A 218 4.33 0.98 4.76
N HIS A 219 5.01 1.93 5.40
CA HIS A 219 6.20 1.62 6.19
C HIS A 219 5.84 0.71 7.39
N PRO A 220 6.55 -0.42 7.60
CA PRO A 220 6.22 -1.40 8.65
C PRO A 220 6.14 -0.81 10.07
N SER A 221 6.92 0.24 10.36
CA SER A 221 6.90 0.90 11.67
C SER A 221 5.52 1.44 12.04
N LYS A 222 4.72 1.89 11.06
CA LYS A 222 3.35 2.35 11.32
C LYS A 222 2.47 1.20 11.79
N THR A 223 2.60 0.05 11.12
CA THR A 223 1.88 -1.16 11.50
C THR A 223 2.29 -1.64 12.90
N TYR A 224 3.59 -1.64 13.22
CA TYR A 224 4.05 -2.02 14.56
C TYR A 224 3.55 -1.06 15.64
N GLN A 225 3.51 0.25 15.37
CA GLN A 225 2.90 1.23 16.28
C GLN A 225 1.40 0.96 16.51
N LEU A 226 0.66 0.59 15.46
CA LEU A 226 -0.75 0.20 15.57
C LEU A 226 -0.92 -1.06 16.43
N ILE A 227 -0.04 -2.06 16.26
CA ILE A 227 -0.05 -3.29 17.07
C ILE A 227 0.21 -2.94 18.54
N VAL A 228 1.24 -2.13 18.83
CA VAL A 228 1.54 -1.70 20.21
C VAL A 228 0.38 -0.91 20.82
N HIS A 229 -0.26 -0.03 20.05
CA HIS A 229 -1.42 0.73 20.52
C HIS A 229 -2.62 -0.19 20.83
N GLN A 230 -2.88 -1.18 19.99
CA GLN A 230 -4.03 -2.09 20.12
C GLN A 230 -3.83 -3.13 21.24
N PHE A 231 -2.63 -3.69 21.36
CA PHE A 231 -2.35 -4.84 22.24
C PHE A 231 -1.43 -4.51 23.42
N GLY A 232 -0.92 -3.27 23.52
CA GLY A 232 0.00 -2.83 24.58
C GLY A 232 1.45 -3.29 24.41
N MET A 233 1.74 -4.17 23.43
CA MET A 233 3.06 -4.72 23.18
C MET A 233 3.28 -5.00 21.69
N GLU A 234 4.55 -5.09 21.27
CA GLU A 234 4.89 -5.23 19.85
C GLU A 234 4.61 -6.65 19.31
N GLU A 235 4.72 -7.66 20.18
CA GLU A 235 4.59 -9.07 19.80
C GLU A 235 3.69 -9.83 20.81
N PRO A 236 2.37 -9.57 20.81
CA PRO A 236 1.43 -10.30 21.65
C PRO A 236 1.45 -11.80 21.32
N ARG A 237 1.60 -12.63 22.35
CA ARG A 237 1.70 -14.10 22.24
C ARG A 237 0.34 -14.76 22.44
N VAL A 238 -0.60 -14.50 21.52
CA VAL A 238 -1.93 -15.11 21.54
C VAL A 238 -1.88 -16.48 20.88
N THR A 239 -2.31 -17.52 21.59
CA THR A 239 -2.31 -18.90 21.08
C THR A 239 -3.47 -19.15 20.12
N TRP A 240 -3.35 -20.14 19.25
CA TRP A 240 -4.46 -20.53 18.35
C TRP A 240 -5.72 -20.98 19.12
N ARG A 241 -5.57 -21.56 20.31
CA ARG A 241 -6.70 -21.98 21.17
C ARG A 241 -7.55 -20.79 21.62
N GLU A 242 -6.89 -19.67 21.92
CA GLU A 242 -7.54 -18.42 22.32
C GLU A 242 -8.28 -17.74 21.17
N LEU A 243 -8.23 -18.26 19.94
CA LEU A 243 -8.93 -17.67 18.78
C LEU A 243 -10.20 -18.44 18.40
N PHE A 244 -10.52 -19.54 19.08
CA PHE A 244 -11.72 -20.31 18.81
C PHE A 244 -13.01 -19.57 19.20
N PRO A 245 -14.16 -19.88 18.59
CA PRO A 245 -15.40 -19.12 18.76
C PRO A 245 -15.93 -19.04 20.19
N ASP A 246 -15.49 -19.93 21.07
CA ASP A 246 -15.83 -19.99 22.50
C ASP A 246 -15.02 -19.00 23.36
N SER A 247 -14.08 -18.29 22.76
CA SER A 247 -13.20 -17.32 23.42
C SER A 247 -13.54 -15.87 23.04
N PRO A 248 -13.18 -14.88 23.88
CA PRO A 248 -13.43 -13.46 23.57
C PRO A 248 -12.81 -12.99 22.25
N TYR A 249 -11.62 -13.48 21.88
CA TYR A 249 -11.02 -13.16 20.59
C TYR A 249 -11.79 -13.80 19.44
N GLY A 250 -12.21 -15.07 19.55
CA GLY A 250 -13.00 -15.72 18.51
C GLY A 250 -14.34 -15.04 18.26
N GLU A 251 -15.03 -14.60 19.32
CA GLU A 251 -16.24 -13.78 19.21
C GLU A 251 -15.96 -12.45 18.50
N SER A 252 -14.86 -11.79 18.86
CA SER A 252 -14.42 -10.53 18.23
C SER A 252 -14.09 -10.71 16.75
N ILE A 253 -13.46 -11.82 16.36
CA ILE A 253 -13.17 -12.17 14.96
C ILE A 253 -14.48 -12.38 14.18
N LEU A 254 -15.44 -13.09 14.75
CA LEU A 254 -16.76 -13.28 14.13
C LEU A 254 -17.49 -11.94 13.95
N PHE A 255 -17.42 -11.06 14.95
CA PHE A 255 -18.01 -9.74 14.89
C PHE A 255 -17.37 -8.88 13.78
N ALA A 256 -16.04 -8.80 13.77
CA ALA A 256 -15.27 -8.06 12.77
C ALA A 256 -15.54 -8.58 11.35
N TRP A 257 -15.56 -9.90 11.15
CA TRP A 257 -15.89 -10.52 9.87
C TRP A 257 -17.31 -10.19 9.39
N ARG A 258 -18.32 -10.26 10.27
CA ARG A 258 -19.70 -9.89 9.90
C ARG A 258 -19.80 -8.42 9.52
N ALA A 259 -19.18 -7.53 10.31
CA ALA A 259 -19.18 -6.10 10.05
C ALA A 259 -18.51 -5.73 8.71
N ASP A 260 -17.37 -6.36 8.39
CA ASP A 260 -16.71 -6.15 7.10
C ASP A 260 -17.52 -6.73 5.93
N CYS A 261 -18.10 -7.92 6.09
CA CYS A 261 -18.99 -8.50 5.08
C CYS A 261 -20.19 -7.59 4.80
N GLU A 262 -20.80 -7.05 5.84
CA GLU A 262 -21.91 -6.10 5.75
C GLU A 262 -21.50 -4.84 4.99
N LYS A 263 -20.37 -4.23 5.38
CA LYS A 263 -19.83 -3.03 4.74
C LYS A 263 -19.57 -3.25 3.24
N ARG A 264 -18.88 -4.32 2.87
CA ARG A 264 -18.52 -4.63 1.47
C ARG A 264 -19.75 -4.99 0.64
N GLN A 265 -20.71 -5.70 1.22
CA GLN A 265 -21.98 -6.01 0.56
C GLN A 265 -22.81 -4.74 0.29
N ARG A 266 -22.87 -3.79 1.24
CA ARG A 266 -23.49 -2.47 1.01
C ARG A 266 -22.84 -1.72 -0.14
N LEU A 267 -21.51 -1.64 -0.15
CA LEU A 267 -20.77 -0.99 -1.25
C LEU A 267 -21.04 -1.67 -2.60
N ALA A 268 -21.10 -3.00 -2.63
CA ALA A 268 -21.44 -3.74 -3.84
C ALA A 268 -22.87 -3.45 -4.33
N TYR A 269 -23.84 -3.35 -3.42
CA TYR A 269 -25.22 -2.96 -3.77
C TYR A 269 -25.27 -1.54 -4.36
N GLU A 270 -24.62 -0.57 -3.72
CA GLU A 270 -24.52 0.81 -4.21
C GLU A 270 -23.91 0.88 -5.61
N LEU A 271 -22.82 0.15 -5.86
CA LEU A 271 -22.17 0.08 -7.17
C LEU A 271 -23.07 -0.54 -8.25
N SER A 272 -23.93 -1.48 -7.86
CA SER A 272 -24.89 -2.12 -8.76
C SER A 272 -26.21 -1.35 -8.93
N GLY A 273 -26.35 -0.19 -8.27
CA GLY A 273 -27.58 0.62 -8.30
C GLY A 273 -28.78 -0.04 -7.59
N LYS A 274 -28.54 -1.01 -6.72
CA LYS A 274 -29.58 -1.74 -5.98
C LYS A 274 -29.81 -1.09 -4.61
N THR A 275 -31.04 -1.14 -4.12
CA THR A 275 -31.37 -0.71 -2.76
C THR A 275 -30.76 -1.66 -1.73
N VAL A 276 -30.24 -1.10 -0.63
CA VAL A 276 -29.68 -1.89 0.48
C VAL A 276 -30.84 -2.52 1.26
N PRO A 277 -30.94 -3.86 1.33
CA PRO A 277 -32.02 -4.52 2.05
C PRO A 277 -31.81 -4.43 3.58
N VAL A 278 -32.92 -4.48 4.34
CA VAL A 278 -32.90 -4.50 5.82
C VAL A 278 -32.17 -5.75 6.35
N LYS A 279 -32.36 -6.89 5.68
CA LYS A 279 -31.63 -8.14 5.95
C LYS A 279 -30.67 -8.41 4.79
N MET A 280 -29.37 -8.32 5.05
CA MET A 280 -28.35 -8.54 4.02
C MET A 280 -28.10 -10.02 3.74
N GLU A 281 -28.03 -10.34 2.45
CA GLU A 281 -27.52 -11.61 1.96
C GLU A 281 -26.06 -11.43 1.53
N PHE A 282 -25.15 -12.21 2.13
CA PHE A 282 -23.72 -12.16 1.82
C PHE A 282 -23.42 -12.94 0.54
N LYS A 283 -23.68 -12.31 -0.62
CA LYS A 283 -23.55 -12.92 -1.96
C LYS A 283 -22.48 -12.28 -2.84
N SER A 284 -21.89 -11.16 -2.43
CA SER A 284 -20.85 -10.49 -3.23
C SER A 284 -19.59 -11.34 -3.34
N THR A 285 -18.97 -11.36 -4.52
CA THR A 285 -17.68 -12.03 -4.77
C THR A 285 -16.52 -11.38 -4.01
N GLY A 286 -16.71 -10.15 -3.51
CA GLY A 286 -15.75 -9.40 -2.70
C GLY A 286 -15.66 -9.83 -1.24
N LEU A 287 -16.51 -10.76 -0.79
CA LEU A 287 -16.59 -11.15 0.62
C LEU A 287 -15.59 -12.25 0.96
N ALA A 288 -15.05 -12.17 2.18
CA ALA A 288 -14.24 -13.25 2.75
C ALA A 288 -15.14 -14.42 3.18
N PRO A 289 -14.68 -15.68 3.04
CA PRO A 289 -15.42 -16.82 3.57
C PRO A 289 -15.55 -16.73 5.10
N PRO A 290 -16.45 -17.48 5.74
CA PRO A 290 -16.53 -17.53 7.19
C PRO A 290 -15.20 -17.96 7.83
N PRO A 291 -14.73 -17.30 8.91
CA PRO A 291 -13.42 -17.55 9.51
C PRO A 291 -13.28 -18.94 10.12
N PHE A 292 -14.38 -19.56 10.54
CA PHE A 292 -14.38 -20.90 11.12
C PHE A 292 -15.02 -21.89 10.13
N PRO A 293 -14.25 -22.86 9.59
CA PRO A 293 -14.76 -23.86 8.64
C PRO A 293 -15.73 -24.86 9.27
N SER A 294 -15.61 -25.14 10.57
CA SER A 294 -16.54 -25.99 11.33
C SER A 294 -17.10 -25.23 12.53
N LYS A 295 -18.31 -25.61 12.96
CA LYS A 295 -18.87 -25.15 14.24
C LYS A 295 -18.27 -25.89 15.43
N GLU A 296 -17.74 -27.09 15.20
CA GLU A 296 -17.18 -27.94 16.23
C GLU A 296 -15.71 -27.59 16.45
N ILE A 297 -15.34 -27.44 17.72
CA ILE A 297 -13.95 -27.26 18.15
C ILE A 297 -13.31 -28.65 18.14
N PRO A 298 -12.17 -28.86 17.45
CA PRO A 298 -11.56 -30.18 17.40
C PRO A 298 -11.06 -30.62 18.77
N GLU A 299 -11.25 -31.89 19.12
CA GLU A 299 -10.85 -32.45 20.43
C GLU A 299 -9.35 -32.30 20.74
N TRP A 300 -8.50 -32.26 19.69
CA TRP A 300 -7.06 -32.08 19.85
C TRP A 300 -6.68 -30.69 20.37
N THR A 301 -7.56 -29.70 20.32
CA THR A 301 -7.26 -28.33 20.77
C THR A 301 -7.05 -28.24 22.28
N ASP A 302 -7.79 -29.03 23.07
CA ASP A 302 -7.58 -29.09 24.52
C ASP A 302 -6.29 -29.85 24.86
N GLN A 303 -5.93 -30.85 24.06
CA GLN A 303 -4.64 -31.54 24.15
C GLN A 303 -3.46 -30.65 23.72
N MET A 304 -3.70 -29.67 22.84
CA MET A 304 -2.69 -28.71 22.41
C MET A 304 -2.23 -27.84 23.57
N VAL A 305 -3.13 -27.42 24.46
CA VAL A 305 -2.76 -26.61 25.63
C VAL A 305 -1.79 -27.38 26.54
N GLN A 306 -2.13 -28.62 26.87
CA GLN A 306 -1.29 -29.47 27.73
C GLN A 306 0.07 -29.80 27.09
N SER A 307 0.07 -30.12 25.79
CA SER A 307 1.32 -30.43 25.07
C SER A 307 2.22 -29.19 24.92
N LEU A 308 1.65 -28.01 24.76
CA LEU A 308 2.38 -26.75 24.64
C LEU A 308 3.04 -26.35 25.97
N GLU A 309 2.36 -26.54 27.10
CA GLU A 309 2.96 -26.33 28.43
C GLU A 309 4.14 -27.28 28.67
N ALA A 310 3.99 -28.57 28.34
CA ALA A 310 5.06 -29.55 28.45
C ALA A 310 6.25 -29.22 27.53
N GLN A 311 5.97 -28.84 26.28
CA GLN A 311 6.99 -28.48 25.30
C GLN A 311 7.73 -27.18 25.69
N GLN A 312 7.03 -26.21 26.27
CA GLN A 312 7.63 -25.00 26.83
C GLN A 312 8.57 -25.31 28.00
N ALA A 313 8.19 -26.22 28.90
CA ALA A 313 9.05 -26.65 29.99
C ALA A 313 10.32 -27.33 29.47
N GLU A 314 10.19 -28.19 28.45
CA GLU A 314 11.32 -28.84 27.80
C GLU A 314 12.27 -27.81 27.15
N TRP A 315 11.73 -26.87 26.37
CA TRP A 315 12.53 -25.82 25.73
C TRP A 315 13.27 -24.93 26.74
N ARG A 316 12.63 -24.55 27.84
CA ARG A 316 13.30 -23.82 28.94
C ARG A 316 14.46 -24.60 29.52
N SER A 317 14.27 -25.91 29.76
CA SER A 317 15.33 -26.77 30.28
C SER A 317 16.53 -26.86 29.33
N GLN A 318 16.30 -26.92 28.01
CA GLN A 318 17.36 -26.95 27.00
C GLN A 318 18.13 -25.64 26.94
N ILE A 319 17.45 -24.49 27.09
CA ILE A 319 18.09 -23.17 27.15
C ILE A 319 18.97 -23.06 28.40
N ASP A 320 18.46 -23.46 29.57
CA ASP A 320 19.21 -23.43 30.81
C ASP A 320 20.45 -24.33 30.76
N GLN A 321 20.33 -25.51 30.13
CA GLN A 321 21.48 -26.38 29.90
C GLN A 321 22.51 -25.75 28.97
N LYS A 322 22.09 -25.14 27.86
CA LYS A 322 23.00 -24.44 26.95
C LYS A 322 23.71 -23.27 27.64
N ASN A 323 22.99 -22.49 28.45
CA ASN A 323 23.56 -21.40 29.22
C ASN A 323 24.60 -21.93 30.21
N LYS A 324 24.29 -22.97 30.99
CA LYS A 324 25.26 -23.60 31.91
C LYS A 324 26.51 -24.10 31.20
N VAL A 325 26.37 -24.70 30.01
CA VAL A 325 27.53 -25.15 29.21
C VAL A 325 28.38 -23.95 28.78
N LEU A 326 27.76 -22.86 28.30
CA LEU A 326 28.46 -21.62 27.90
C LEU A 326 29.15 -20.94 29.10
N GLU A 327 28.53 -20.95 30.28
CA GLU A 327 29.15 -20.46 31.51
C GLU A 327 30.42 -21.26 31.85
N GLN A 328 30.36 -22.58 31.70
CA GLN A 328 31.50 -23.47 31.93
C GLN A 328 32.60 -23.32 30.87
N THR A 329 32.26 -23.06 29.61
CA THR A 329 33.26 -22.87 28.54
C THR A 329 33.88 -21.47 28.54
N SER A 330 33.21 -20.47 29.11
CA SER A 330 33.66 -19.06 29.07
C SER A 330 34.59 -18.62 30.21
N ASN A 331 34.98 -19.51 31.13
CA ASN A 331 35.89 -19.22 32.26
C ASN A 331 35.62 -17.85 32.93
N GLY A 332 34.35 -17.58 33.24
CA GLY A 332 33.96 -16.43 34.08
C GLY A 332 33.90 -15.06 33.41
N LYS A 333 33.98 -14.96 32.07
CA LYS A 333 33.81 -13.67 31.37
C LYS A 333 32.53 -13.65 30.53
N ILE A 334 31.39 -13.58 31.20
CA ILE A 334 30.07 -13.55 30.55
C ILE A 334 29.60 -12.11 30.41
N ILE A 335 29.47 -11.63 29.17
CA ILE A 335 28.61 -10.49 28.83
C ILE A 335 27.19 -11.04 28.86
N ALA A 336 26.45 -10.75 29.93
CA ALA A 336 25.06 -11.13 30.05
C ALA A 336 24.24 -10.39 28.98
N PHE A 337 23.78 -11.10 27.94
CA PHE A 337 22.73 -10.59 27.08
C PHE A 337 21.42 -10.64 27.85
N ARG A 338 21.13 -9.53 28.53
CA ARG A 338 19.85 -9.30 29.18
C ARG A 338 18.79 -9.21 28.10
N ASN A 339 18.02 -10.29 27.93
CA ASN A 339 16.80 -10.29 27.13
C ASN A 339 15.85 -9.26 27.78
N ARG A 340 15.63 -8.12 27.12
CA ARG A 340 14.54 -7.21 27.49
C ARG A 340 13.28 -7.77 26.84
N GLY A 341 12.33 -8.17 27.70
CA GLY A 341 11.03 -8.68 27.32
C GLY A 341 10.08 -7.61 26.78
#